data_AF-A0AAD9IX90-F1
#
_entry.id   AF-A0AAD9IX90-F1
#
_cell.length_a   1.000
_cell.length_b   1.000
_cell.length_c   1.000
_cell.angle_alpha   90.00
_cell.angle_beta   90.00
_cell.angle_gamma   90.00
#
_symmetry.space_group_name_H-M   'P 1'
#
loop_
_entity.id
_entity.type
_entity.pdbx_description
1 polymer ?
#
loop_
_entity_poly.entity_id
_entity_poly.type
_entity_poly.pdbx_seq_one_letter_code
_entity_poly.pdbx_strand_id
1 'polypeptide(L)'
;MADFQTQSTWIKLAFLFMDISMVLYLYCYDISGWATVGRAYQFCPANGGTCNSDWVVPVEVCHVIAYLCSLVCLVLMMTVVFFDEVKGDKRVLIASVVLSLLSGLLIIIGVILFRRYLTNFTYSDCVTIMTALLMIGSGIFGIVELAGNHQKKVGPKK
;
A
#
# COMPACT_ATOMS: atom_id res chain seq x y z
N MET A 1 5.83 11.02 23.96
CA MET A 1 4.67 11.01 23.03
C MET A 1 3.94 12.37 23.00
N ALA A 2 4.60 13.50 23.29
CA ALA A 2 3.96 14.82 23.13
C ALA A 2 3.79 15.16 21.63
N ASP A 3 4.68 14.63 20.82
CA ASP A 3 4.96 15.06 19.45
C ASP A 3 3.84 14.59 18.52
N PHE A 4 3.33 13.37 18.74
CA PHE A 4 2.14 12.83 18.07
C PHE A 4 0.86 13.63 18.37
N GLN A 5 0.78 14.34 19.50
CA GLN A 5 -0.38 15.22 19.75
C GLN A 5 -0.34 16.45 18.83
N THR A 6 0.86 17.02 18.60
CA THR A 6 1.05 18.25 17.79
C THR A 6 0.85 18.08 16.27
N GLN A 7 0.92 16.86 15.75
CA GLN A 7 0.74 16.58 14.32
C GLN A 7 -0.70 16.83 13.85
N SER A 8 -0.87 17.08 12.55
CA SER A 8 -2.20 17.19 11.90
C SER A 8 -2.96 15.86 11.95
N THR A 9 -4.29 15.92 12.11
CA THR A 9 -5.17 14.75 12.09
C THR A 9 -5.06 13.95 10.79
N TRP A 10 -4.82 14.62 9.65
CA TRP A 10 -4.66 13.96 8.35
C TRP A 10 -3.39 13.11 8.28
N ILE A 11 -2.28 13.59 8.85
CA ILE A 11 -1.03 12.81 8.94
C ILE A 11 -1.24 11.57 9.84
N LYS A 12 -1.94 11.72 10.97
CA LYS A 12 -2.25 10.59 11.88
C LYS A 12 -3.13 9.54 11.21
N LEU A 13 -4.13 9.96 10.45
CA LEU A 13 -4.99 9.07 9.67
C LEU A 13 -4.21 8.38 8.54
N ALA A 14 -3.36 9.11 7.83
CA ALA A 14 -2.50 8.53 6.79
C ALA A 14 -1.56 7.46 7.37
N PHE A 15 -0.87 7.78 8.47
CA PHE A 15 0.00 6.85 9.19
C PHE A 15 -0.75 5.60 9.67
N LEU A 16 -1.91 5.78 10.32
CA LEU A 16 -2.74 4.66 10.79
C LEU A 16 -3.23 3.76 9.64
N PHE A 17 -3.66 4.34 8.52
CA PHE A 17 -4.08 3.59 7.35
C PHE A 17 -2.91 2.82 6.74
N MET A 18 -1.71 3.41 6.73
CA MET A 18 -0.49 2.77 6.28
C MET A 18 -0.12 1.57 7.16
N ASP A 19 -0.09 1.72 8.49
CA ASP A 19 0.18 0.64 9.45
C ASP A 19 -0.81 -0.51 9.31
N ILE A 20 -2.13 -0.21 9.34
CA ILE A 20 -3.17 -1.24 9.20
C ILE A 20 -3.03 -1.96 7.85
N SER A 21 -2.75 -1.23 6.77
CA SER A 21 -2.54 -1.86 5.46
C SER A 21 -1.34 -2.80 5.45
N MET A 22 -0.22 -2.46 6.11
CA MET A 22 0.94 -3.36 6.17
C MET A 22 0.69 -4.60 7.01
N VAL A 23 -0.04 -4.48 8.13
CA VAL A 23 -0.45 -5.64 8.93
C VAL A 23 -1.36 -6.57 8.13
N LEU A 24 -2.36 -6.02 7.41
CA LEU A 24 -3.24 -6.82 6.55
C LEU A 24 -2.49 -7.45 5.37
N TYR A 25 -1.50 -6.76 4.80
CA TYR A 25 -0.70 -7.30 3.70
C TYR A 25 0.16 -8.48 4.14
N LEU A 26 0.82 -8.37 5.29
CA LEU A 26 1.58 -9.47 5.90
C LEU A 26 0.67 -10.65 6.28
N TYR A 27 -0.54 -10.37 6.79
CA TYR A 27 -1.54 -11.40 7.10
C TYR A 27 -2.05 -12.14 5.84
N CYS A 28 -2.25 -11.43 4.72
CA CYS A 28 -2.52 -12.07 3.43
C CYS A 28 -1.37 -13.02 3.01
N TYR A 29 -0.13 -12.65 3.28
CA TYR A 29 1.01 -13.50 2.93
C TYR A 29 1.16 -14.73 3.80
N ASP A 30 0.88 -14.63 5.10
CA ASP A 30 0.93 -15.78 6.01
C ASP A 30 -0.14 -16.83 5.64
N ILE A 31 -1.35 -16.38 5.25
CA ILE A 31 -2.49 -17.28 4.99
C ILE A 31 -2.53 -17.82 3.55
N SER A 32 -2.32 -16.96 2.55
CA SER A 32 -2.45 -17.32 1.12
C SER A 32 -1.10 -17.49 0.42
N GLY A 33 0.00 -17.15 1.08
CA GLY A 33 1.31 -17.09 0.46
C GLY A 33 1.46 -15.93 -0.53
N TRP A 34 2.68 -15.75 -1.02
CA TRP A 34 3.01 -14.87 -2.15
C TRP A 34 2.57 -15.46 -3.51
N ALA A 35 1.46 -16.23 -3.51
CA ALA A 35 1.22 -17.46 -4.27
C ALA A 35 1.89 -18.75 -3.72
N THR A 36 2.86 -18.64 -2.79
CA THR A 36 3.67 -19.72 -2.15
C THR A 36 2.87 -20.73 -1.29
N VAL A 37 2.91 -22.07 -1.43
CA VAL A 37 3.57 -23.00 -2.38
C VAL A 37 2.67 -24.25 -2.57
N GLY A 38 2.56 -24.80 -3.79
CA GLY A 38 1.87 -26.09 -4.03
C GLY A 38 1.28 -26.23 -5.43
N ARG A 39 0.34 -27.18 -5.61
CA ARG A 39 -0.41 -27.37 -6.89
C ARG A 39 -1.16 -26.11 -7.36
N ALA A 40 -1.25 -25.07 -6.53
CA ALA A 40 -1.84 -23.77 -6.84
C ALA A 40 -1.00 -22.88 -7.79
N TYR A 41 0.32 -23.10 -7.95
CA TYR A 41 1.16 -22.38 -8.94
C TYR A 41 0.81 -22.73 -10.40
N GLN A 42 0.07 -23.83 -10.57
CA GLN A 42 -0.12 -24.49 -11.83
C GLN A 42 -1.62 -24.69 -12.01
N PHE A 43 -2.26 -23.79 -12.76
CA PHE A 43 -3.62 -24.04 -13.20
C PHE A 43 -3.59 -25.16 -14.23
N CYS A 44 -3.73 -26.40 -13.76
CA CYS A 44 -3.92 -27.57 -14.57
C CYS A 44 -5.40 -27.68 -14.93
N PRO A 45 -5.80 -27.57 -16.21
CA PRO A 45 -7.19 -27.78 -16.61
C PRO A 45 -7.66 -29.18 -16.19
N ALA A 46 -8.87 -29.29 -15.67
CA ALA A 46 -9.45 -30.57 -15.21
C ALA A 46 -9.45 -31.68 -16.29
N ASN A 47 -9.35 -31.28 -17.56
CA ASN A 47 -9.33 -32.17 -18.73
C ASN A 47 -7.91 -32.65 -19.11
N GLY A 48 -6.90 -32.52 -18.23
CA GLY A 48 -5.54 -33.03 -18.46
C GLY A 48 -4.67 -32.17 -19.40
N GLY A 49 -4.96 -30.86 -19.49
CA GLY A 49 -4.14 -29.91 -20.25
C GLY A 49 -2.81 -29.58 -19.55
N THR A 50 -1.89 -28.96 -20.27
CA THR A 50 -0.65 -28.41 -19.71
C THR A 50 -0.95 -27.38 -18.63
N CYS A 51 -0.30 -27.52 -17.47
CA CYS A 51 -0.51 -26.60 -16.36
C CYS A 51 0.17 -25.25 -16.63
N ASN A 52 -0.57 -24.15 -16.52
CA ASN A 52 -0.05 -22.81 -16.79
C ASN A 52 0.40 -22.10 -15.49
N SER A 53 1.60 -21.54 -15.50
CA SER A 53 2.23 -20.74 -14.44
C SER A 53 2.72 -19.36 -14.88
N ASP A 54 2.45 -18.94 -16.12
CA ASP A 54 2.96 -17.68 -16.71
C ASP A 54 2.42 -16.43 -15.98
N TRP A 55 1.29 -16.58 -15.29
CA TRP A 55 0.65 -15.54 -14.48
C TRP A 55 1.33 -15.31 -13.13
N VAL A 56 2.09 -16.29 -12.62
CA VAL A 56 2.70 -16.26 -11.29
C VAL A 56 3.72 -15.14 -11.20
N VAL A 57 4.72 -15.16 -12.10
CA VAL A 57 5.85 -14.22 -12.10
C VAL A 57 5.40 -12.75 -12.16
N PRO A 58 4.51 -12.31 -13.07
CA PRO A 58 4.07 -10.92 -13.08
C PRO A 58 3.22 -10.54 -11.86
N VAL A 59 2.43 -11.46 -11.29
CA VAL A 59 1.69 -11.23 -10.04
C VAL A 59 2.67 -11.01 -8.88
N GLU A 60 3.61 -11.94 -8.69
CA GLU A 60 4.64 -11.88 -7.66
C GLU A 60 5.48 -10.59 -7.77
N VAL A 61 5.94 -10.23 -8.97
CA VAL A 61 6.68 -8.98 -9.21
C VAL A 61 5.85 -7.74 -8.84
N CYS A 62 4.58 -7.64 -9.23
CA CYS A 62 3.72 -6.51 -8.84
C CYS A 62 3.62 -6.40 -7.32
N HIS A 63 3.40 -7.53 -6.66
CA HIS A 63 3.28 -7.62 -5.21
C HIS A 63 4.59 -7.28 -4.47
N VAL A 64 5.75 -7.67 -5.02
CA VAL A 64 7.07 -7.45 -4.38
C VAL A 64 7.43 -5.99 -4.44
N ILE A 65 7.24 -5.37 -5.61
CA ILE A 65 7.46 -3.93 -5.78
C ILE A 65 6.50 -3.15 -4.88
N ALA A 66 5.23 -3.56 -4.76
CA ALA A 66 4.29 -2.95 -3.82
C ALA A 66 4.80 -3.02 -2.37
N TYR A 67 5.23 -4.20 -1.90
CA TYR A 67 5.78 -4.38 -0.54
C TYR A 67 7.01 -3.51 -0.26
N LEU A 68 7.90 -3.38 -1.24
CA LEU A 68 9.07 -2.50 -1.11
C LEU A 68 8.65 -1.02 -1.09
N CYS A 69 7.71 -0.61 -1.93
CA CYS A 69 7.14 0.74 -1.90
C CYS A 69 6.44 1.04 -0.56
N SER A 70 5.67 0.09 0.00
CA SER A 70 4.99 0.27 1.27
C SER A 70 5.95 0.28 2.45
N LEU A 71 7.02 -0.54 2.46
CA LEU A 71 8.08 -0.44 3.48
C LEU A 71 8.75 0.93 3.48
N VAL A 72 9.19 1.42 2.31
CA VAL A 72 9.83 2.74 2.22
C VAL A 72 8.85 3.85 2.59
N CYS A 73 7.59 3.77 2.15
CA CYS A 73 6.54 4.71 2.56
C CYS A 73 6.33 4.72 4.08
N LEU A 74 6.30 3.56 4.73
CA LEU A 74 6.12 3.44 6.18
C LEU A 74 7.30 4.09 6.94
N VAL A 75 8.54 3.82 6.52
CA VAL A 75 9.73 4.46 7.11
C VAL A 75 9.68 5.98 6.93
N LEU A 76 9.33 6.49 5.75
CA LEU A 76 9.20 7.92 5.51
C LEU A 76 8.08 8.54 6.37
N MET A 77 6.93 7.88 6.50
CA MET A 77 5.85 8.34 7.39
C MET A 77 6.29 8.35 8.87
N MET A 78 7.03 7.34 9.34
CA MET A 78 7.62 7.35 10.67
C MET A 78 8.58 8.53 10.85
N THR A 79 9.40 8.88 9.85
CA THR A 79 10.27 10.07 9.95
C THR A 79 9.46 11.37 10.07
N VAL A 80 8.40 11.55 9.28
CA VAL A 80 7.52 12.74 9.34
C VAL A 80 6.76 12.84 10.66
N VAL A 81 6.36 11.71 11.24
CA VAL A 81 5.56 11.65 12.48
C VAL A 81 6.42 11.85 13.73
N PHE A 82 7.59 11.19 13.81
CA PHE A 82 8.38 11.08 15.04
C PHE A 82 9.66 11.93 15.09
N PHE A 83 10.22 12.39 13.96
CA PHE A 83 11.45 13.18 13.95
C PHE A 83 11.14 14.66 13.68
N ASP A 84 11.36 15.51 14.68
CA ASP A 84 11.11 16.96 14.56
C ASP A 84 11.97 17.63 13.47
N GLU A 85 13.15 17.09 13.15
CA GLU A 85 14.02 17.58 12.07
C GLU A 85 13.40 17.46 10.67
N VAL A 86 12.51 16.48 10.46
CA VAL A 86 11.84 16.18 9.18
C VAL A 86 10.41 16.75 9.15
N LYS A 87 9.96 17.30 10.28
CA LYS A 87 8.59 17.77 10.51
C LYS A 87 8.26 18.97 9.63
N GLY A 88 7.39 18.75 8.65
CA GLY A 88 6.98 19.75 7.68
C GLY A 88 7.83 19.79 6.41
N ASP A 89 8.80 18.88 6.21
CA ASP A 89 9.41 18.71 4.89
C ASP A 89 8.38 18.11 3.91
N LYS A 90 7.90 18.97 3.02
CA LYS A 90 6.97 18.61 1.96
C LYS A 90 7.54 17.55 1.01
N ARG A 91 8.87 17.46 0.84
CA ARG A 91 9.50 16.48 -0.07
C ARG A 91 9.30 15.05 0.44
N VAL A 92 9.54 14.83 1.72
CA VAL A 92 9.34 13.52 2.37
C VAL A 92 7.87 13.12 2.36
N LEU A 93 6.96 14.06 2.64
CA LEU A 93 5.52 13.81 2.58
C LEU A 93 5.00 13.56 1.16
N ILE A 94 5.54 14.24 0.13
CA ILE A 94 5.22 13.93 -1.27
C ILE A 94 5.74 12.54 -1.65
N ALA A 95 6.96 12.18 -1.23
CA ALA A 95 7.54 10.87 -1.50
C ALA A 95 6.72 9.73 -0.87
N SER A 96 6.29 9.87 0.40
CA SER A 96 5.42 8.87 1.04
C SER A 96 4.06 8.77 0.35
N VAL A 97 3.43 9.90 -0.02
CA VAL A 97 2.17 9.90 -0.80
C VAL A 97 2.32 9.13 -2.11
N VAL A 98 3.36 9.41 -2.90
CA VAL A 98 3.57 8.74 -4.20
C VAL A 98 3.80 7.24 -4.01
N LEU A 99 4.60 6.84 -3.02
CA LEU A 99 4.86 5.42 -2.74
C LEU A 99 3.63 4.68 -2.21
N SER A 100 2.81 5.33 -1.37
CA SER A 100 1.55 4.77 -0.85
C SER A 100 0.54 4.50 -1.98
N LEU A 101 0.38 5.47 -2.89
CA LEU A 101 -0.49 5.33 -4.07
C LEU A 101 0.04 4.26 -5.04
N LEU A 102 1.34 4.28 -5.33
CA LEU A 102 1.98 3.31 -6.22
C LEU A 102 1.85 1.88 -5.69
N SER A 103 2.06 1.69 -4.38
CA SER A 103 1.88 0.39 -3.72
C SER A 103 0.45 -0.14 -3.87
N GLY A 104 -0.56 0.66 -3.53
CA GLY A 104 -1.96 0.26 -3.66
C GLY A 104 -2.37 -0.06 -5.11
N LEU A 105 -1.87 0.72 -6.09
CA LEU A 105 -2.10 0.45 -7.51
C LEU A 105 -1.45 -0.88 -7.96
N LEU A 106 -0.22 -1.16 -7.55
CA LEU A 106 0.48 -2.40 -7.88
C LEU A 106 -0.21 -3.63 -7.28
N ILE A 107 -0.75 -3.53 -6.05
CA ILE A 107 -1.57 -4.60 -5.45
C ILE A 107 -2.84 -4.84 -6.28
N ILE A 108 -3.54 -3.79 -6.70
CA ILE A 108 -4.74 -3.91 -7.55
C ILE A 108 -4.38 -4.57 -8.90
N ILE A 109 -3.25 -4.21 -9.51
CA ILE A 109 -2.77 -4.83 -10.75
C ILE A 109 -2.46 -6.31 -10.53
N GLY A 110 -1.75 -6.66 -9.46
CA GLY A 110 -1.47 -8.05 -9.07
C GLY A 110 -2.74 -8.88 -8.90
N VAL A 111 -3.72 -8.37 -8.15
CA VAL A 111 -5.03 -9.01 -7.99
C VAL A 111 -5.75 -9.14 -9.35
N ILE A 112 -5.81 -8.09 -10.19
CA ILE A 112 -6.47 -8.18 -11.50
C ILE A 112 -5.82 -9.24 -12.39
N LEU A 113 -4.49 -9.34 -12.38
CA LEU A 113 -3.76 -10.38 -13.13
C LEU A 113 -4.10 -11.76 -12.59
N PHE A 114 -4.06 -11.98 -11.28
CA PHE A 114 -4.43 -13.24 -10.62
C PHE A 114 -5.89 -13.67 -10.93
N ARG A 115 -6.83 -12.72 -10.80
CA ARG A 115 -8.26 -12.92 -11.06
C ARG A 115 -8.60 -13.33 -12.50
N ARG A 116 -7.71 -13.09 -13.49
CA ARG A 116 -7.93 -13.58 -14.87
C ARG A 116 -7.81 -15.11 -15.00
N TYR A 117 -7.16 -15.77 -14.04
CA TYR A 117 -6.90 -17.22 -14.06
C TYR A 117 -7.73 -18.00 -13.04
N LEU A 118 -8.51 -17.32 -12.19
CA LEU A 118 -9.37 -17.94 -11.17
C LEU A 118 -10.84 -17.50 -11.29
N THR A 119 -11.73 -18.48 -11.36
CA THR A 119 -13.18 -18.27 -11.48
C THR A 119 -13.85 -17.83 -10.18
N ASN A 120 -13.43 -18.34 -9.02
CA ASN A 120 -14.13 -18.13 -7.74
C ASN A 120 -13.48 -17.03 -6.89
N PHE A 121 -14.27 -16.13 -6.30
CA PHE A 121 -13.79 -15.06 -5.41
C PHE A 121 -13.45 -15.63 -4.03
N THR A 122 -12.25 -15.35 -3.54
CA THR A 122 -11.71 -15.89 -2.29
C THR A 122 -11.67 -14.83 -1.19
N TYR A 123 -11.63 -15.25 0.08
CA TYR A 123 -11.47 -14.33 1.20
C TYR A 123 -10.15 -13.53 1.13
N SER A 124 -9.08 -14.17 0.66
CA SER A 124 -7.78 -13.53 0.36
C SER A 124 -7.89 -12.41 -0.68
N ASP A 125 -8.73 -12.55 -1.72
CA ASP A 125 -9.00 -11.47 -2.68
C ASP A 125 -9.60 -10.24 -1.96
N CYS A 126 -10.58 -10.44 -1.07
CA CYS A 126 -11.21 -9.37 -0.29
C CYS A 126 -10.18 -8.58 0.55
N VAL A 127 -9.36 -9.28 1.32
CA VAL A 127 -8.40 -8.65 2.24
C VAL A 127 -7.27 -7.96 1.48
N THR A 128 -6.85 -8.51 0.34
CA THR A 128 -5.82 -7.91 -0.53
C THR A 128 -6.33 -6.63 -1.20
N ILE A 129 -7.58 -6.61 -1.66
CA ILE A 129 -8.23 -5.39 -2.18
C ILE A 129 -8.41 -4.34 -1.06
N MET A 130 -8.86 -4.76 0.13
CA MET A 130 -9.00 -3.85 1.27
C MET A 130 -7.66 -3.21 1.67
N THR A 131 -6.59 -4.01 1.66
CA THR A 131 -5.21 -3.54 1.87
C THR A 131 -4.83 -2.44 0.87
N ALA A 132 -5.08 -2.68 -0.43
CA ALA A 132 -4.79 -1.69 -1.46
C ALA A 132 -5.60 -0.39 -1.30
N LEU A 133 -6.87 -0.50 -0.94
CA LEU A 133 -7.74 0.67 -0.68
C LEU A 133 -7.25 1.49 0.53
N LEU A 134 -6.74 0.84 1.58
CA LEU A 134 -6.15 1.52 2.73
C LEU A 134 -4.82 2.22 2.36
N MET A 135 -3.96 1.60 1.55
CA MET A 135 -2.74 2.25 1.03
C MET A 135 -3.07 3.45 0.14
N ILE A 136 -4.11 3.36 -0.70
CA ILE A 136 -4.59 4.50 -1.48
C ILE A 136 -5.16 5.59 -0.58
N GLY A 137 -5.95 5.23 0.43
CA GLY A 137 -6.51 6.15 1.44
C GLY A 137 -5.43 6.91 2.21
N SER A 138 -4.35 6.23 2.63
CA SER A 138 -3.16 6.86 3.22
C SER A 138 -2.57 7.94 2.31
N GLY A 139 -2.37 7.63 1.02
CA GLY A 139 -1.90 8.58 0.02
C GLY A 139 -2.83 9.78 -0.15
N ILE A 140 -4.15 9.54 -0.19
CA ILE A 140 -5.16 10.61 -0.30
C ILE A 140 -5.11 11.55 0.92
N PHE A 141 -5.02 11.03 2.15
CA PHE A 141 -4.90 11.87 3.34
C PHE A 141 -3.59 12.69 3.36
N GLY A 142 -2.49 12.15 2.85
CA GLY A 142 -1.25 12.92 2.65
C GLY A 142 -1.41 14.04 1.60
N ILE A 143 -2.18 13.83 0.52
CA ILE A 143 -2.53 14.90 -0.44
C ILE A 143 -3.36 15.99 0.24
N VAL A 144 -4.36 15.62 1.05
CA VAL A 144 -5.20 16.57 1.79
C VAL A 144 -4.36 17.44 2.73
N GLU A 145 -3.39 16.85 3.44
CA GLU A 145 -2.44 17.59 4.27
C GLU A 145 -1.57 18.55 3.47
N LEU A 146 -1.03 18.10 2.33
CA LEU A 146 -0.23 18.94 1.44
C LEU A 146 -1.04 20.15 0.95
N ALA A 147 -2.29 19.93 0.52
CA ALA A 147 -3.20 20.98 0.06
C ALA A 147 -3.56 21.98 1.18
N GLY A 148 -3.91 21.49 2.38
CA GLY A 148 -4.25 22.34 3.53
C GLY A 148 -3.09 23.26 3.94
N ASN A 149 -1.85 22.77 3.85
CA ASN A 149 -0.65 23.56 4.18
C ASN A 149 -0.28 24.63 3.14
N HIS A 150 -0.97 24.73 1.99
CA HIS A 150 -0.81 25.87 1.08
C HIS A 150 -1.61 27.11 1.50
N GLN A 151 -2.76 26.95 2.16
CA GLN A 151 -3.60 28.11 2.54
C GLN A 151 -3.02 28.94 3.69
N LYS A 152 -2.22 28.35 4.59
CA LYS A 152 -1.62 29.05 5.74
C LYS A 152 -0.50 30.05 5.40
N LYS A 153 -0.05 30.15 4.13
CA LYS A 153 1.06 31.04 3.72
C LYS A 153 0.63 32.36 3.06
N VAL A 154 -0.66 32.69 3.03
CA VAL A 154 -1.16 34.00 2.54
C VAL A 154 -1.55 34.89 3.72
N GLY A 155 -0.56 35.26 4.52
CA GLY A 155 -0.64 36.32 5.54
C GLY A 155 0.35 37.43 5.17
N PRO A 156 0.04 38.71 5.44
CA PRO A 156 0.77 39.82 4.84
C PRO A 156 2.21 39.91 5.35
N LYS A 157 3.15 40.13 4.41
CA LYS A 157 4.46 40.69 4.76
C LYS A 157 4.23 42.08 5.34
N LYS A 158 4.67 42.29 6.58
CA LYS A 158 5.07 43.61 7.08
C LYS A 158 6.51 43.86 6.70
#